data_AF-A0A832DF45-F1
#
_entry.id   AF-A0A832DF45-F1
#
_cell.length_a   1.000
_cell.length_b   1.000
_cell.length_c   1.000
_cell.angle_alpha   90.00
_cell.angle_beta   90.00
_cell.angle_gamma   90.00
#
_symmetry.space_group_name_H-M   'P 1'
#
loop_
_entity.id
_entity.type
_entity.pdbx_description
1 polymer ?
#
loop_
_entity_poly.entity_id
_entity_poly.type
_entity_poly.pdbx_seq_one_letter_code
_entity_poly.pdbx_strand_id
1 'polypeptide(L)'
;MEFIKQYITQSISAAANSLRLSTHQIEIVALLKDAIIKSDDLGNDLIRMKKITELSTLAIKLTEIYNFLDHNTIDFFKISDQFKDHSRNLIKDLNHLLDTTTPLAFKNALEKLHPKEESIEKETKEEIKVDLSKRKVDEEIFLKPETEKIKEKIILEDENDNEESFIQNFETNILRPIKPLDVMLKNLSNADFDYEEMSSFIKVMSDNGRLSKKIGFEIISDMHDTIAKTLTLIKNRKLMPGKEIIEGLRACLIVIVAVVKGKEVDITNYLNRADELQQKISKIK
;
A
#
# COMPACT_ATOMS: atom_id res chain seq x y z
N MET A 1 13.02 15.06 -17.38
CA MET A 1 11.67 14.68 -16.90
C MET A 1 11.68 13.68 -15.75
N GLU A 2 12.57 12.67 -15.74
CA GLU A 2 12.67 11.66 -14.65
C GLU A 2 12.76 12.27 -13.24
N PHE A 3 13.65 13.24 -13.06
CA PHE A 3 13.84 13.94 -11.78
C PHE A 3 12.57 14.65 -11.31
N ILE A 4 11.84 15.29 -12.22
CA ILE A 4 10.60 16.02 -11.91
C ILE A 4 9.51 15.04 -11.48
N LYS A 5 9.35 13.91 -12.20
CA LYS A 5 8.44 12.83 -11.83
C LYS A 5 8.76 12.27 -10.44
N GLN A 6 10.04 11.99 -10.17
CA GLN A 6 10.50 11.49 -8.87
C GLN A 6 10.28 12.51 -7.75
N TYR A 7 10.58 13.79 -7.99
CA TYR A 7 10.36 14.85 -7.02
C TYR A 7 8.87 14.98 -6.65
N ILE A 8 8.00 15.02 -7.66
CA ILE A 8 6.56 15.15 -7.46
C ILE A 8 6.00 13.93 -6.72
N THR A 9 6.35 12.71 -7.14
CA THR A 9 5.89 11.49 -6.47
C THR A 9 6.40 11.37 -5.04
N GLN A 10 7.63 11.79 -4.76
CA GLN A 10 8.14 11.86 -3.38
C GLN A 10 7.45 12.94 -2.56
N SER A 11 7.12 14.09 -3.15
CA SER A 11 6.37 15.16 -2.47
C SER A 11 4.96 14.70 -2.10
N ILE A 12 4.29 13.96 -3.01
CA ILE A 12 3.00 13.32 -2.74
C ILE A 12 3.12 12.26 -1.65
N SER A 13 4.17 11.43 -1.67
CA SER A 13 4.42 10.44 -0.61
C SER A 13 4.66 11.09 0.75
N ALA A 14 5.46 12.15 0.81
CA ALA A 14 5.70 12.89 2.04
C ALA A 14 4.41 13.52 2.59
N ALA A 15 3.57 14.08 1.70
CA ALA A 15 2.25 14.58 2.08
C ALA A 15 1.33 13.45 2.57
N ALA A 16 1.25 12.33 1.84
CA ALA A 16 0.45 11.16 2.18
C ALA A 16 0.85 10.54 3.53
N ASN A 17 2.15 10.47 3.83
CA ASN A 17 2.66 9.93 5.10
C ASN A 17 2.33 10.81 6.31
N SER A 18 2.07 12.10 6.08
CA SER A 18 1.58 13.01 7.14
C SER A 18 0.06 12.96 7.34
N LEU A 19 -0.65 12.32 6.40
CA LEU A 19 -2.09 12.13 6.45
C LEU A 19 -2.43 10.75 7.00
N ARG A 20 -3.57 10.66 7.68
CA ARG A 20 -4.13 9.39 8.12
C ARG A 20 -5.07 8.88 7.04
N LEU A 21 -4.57 7.97 6.22
CA LEU A 21 -5.28 7.48 5.04
C LEU A 21 -6.08 6.21 5.34
N SER A 22 -7.31 6.14 4.85
CA SER A 22 -8.07 4.89 4.72
C SER A 22 -7.59 4.07 3.50
N THR A 23 -7.95 2.79 3.43
CA THR A 23 -7.57 1.90 2.32
C THR A 23 -7.92 2.46 0.93
N HIS A 24 -9.09 3.07 0.79
CA HIS A 24 -9.50 3.71 -0.46
C HIS A 24 -8.63 4.92 -0.80
N GLN A 25 -8.23 5.69 0.20
CA GLN A 25 -7.36 6.85 0.03
C GLN A 25 -5.92 6.43 -0.29
N ILE A 26 -5.46 5.34 0.31
CA ILE A 26 -4.19 4.69 -0.02
C ILE A 26 -4.17 4.26 -1.50
N GLU A 27 -5.24 3.62 -1.98
CA GLU A 27 -5.38 3.22 -3.38
C GLU A 27 -5.31 4.44 -4.31
N ILE A 28 -6.01 5.52 -3.98
CA ILE A 28 -6.01 6.77 -4.78
C ILE A 28 -4.61 7.40 -4.84
N VAL A 29 -3.88 7.46 -3.72
CA VAL A 29 -2.50 7.98 -3.70
C VAL A 29 -1.58 7.11 -4.57
N ALA A 30 -1.72 5.78 -4.50
CA ALA A 30 -0.93 4.88 -5.31
C ALA A 30 -1.22 5.05 -6.81
N LEU A 31 -2.49 5.11 -7.19
CA LEU A 31 -2.92 5.35 -8.57
C LEU A 31 -2.44 6.71 -9.09
N LEU A 32 -2.49 7.76 -8.26
CA LEU A 32 -1.98 9.07 -8.61
C LEU A 32 -0.48 9.05 -8.90
N LYS A 33 0.30 8.40 -8.04
CA LYS A 33 1.75 8.28 -8.23
C LYS A 33 2.09 7.48 -9.47
N ASP A 34 1.38 6.38 -9.70
CA ASP A 34 1.59 5.53 -10.87
C ASP A 34 1.28 6.29 -12.16
N ALA A 35 0.17 7.04 -12.20
CA ALA A 35 -0.18 7.91 -13.33
C ALA A 35 0.92 8.95 -13.64
N ILE A 36 1.49 9.58 -12.61
CA ILE A 36 2.57 10.57 -12.78
C ILE A 36 3.87 9.93 -13.29
N ILE A 37 4.20 8.71 -12.85
CA ILE A 37 5.40 7.99 -13.30
C ILE A 37 5.24 7.55 -14.76
N LYS A 38 4.09 6.96 -15.09
CA LYS A 38 3.76 6.43 -16.43
C LYS A 38 3.45 7.49 -17.47
N SER A 39 3.17 8.73 -17.07
CA SER A 39 2.88 9.85 -17.97
C SER A 39 4.07 10.17 -18.90
N ASP A 40 3.90 10.07 -20.22
CA ASP A 40 4.96 10.41 -21.18
C ASP A 40 5.23 11.93 -21.23
N ASP A 41 4.18 12.74 -21.08
CA ASP A 41 4.24 14.20 -21.04
C ASP A 41 3.48 14.74 -19.81
N LEU A 42 4.22 14.81 -18.71
CA LEU A 42 3.70 15.25 -17.42
C LEU A 42 3.14 16.68 -17.46
N GLY A 43 3.72 17.57 -18.27
CA GLY A 43 3.24 18.95 -18.37
C GLY A 43 1.84 19.01 -18.95
N ASN A 44 1.60 18.31 -20.06
CA ASN A 44 0.28 18.25 -20.69
C ASN A 44 -0.74 17.48 -19.86
N ASP A 45 -0.32 16.40 -19.20
CA ASP A 45 -1.22 15.62 -18.34
C ASP A 45 -1.66 16.43 -17.12
N LEU A 46 -0.75 17.18 -16.48
CA LEU A 46 -1.11 18.09 -15.39
C LEU A 46 -2.09 19.18 -15.84
N ILE A 47 -1.94 19.73 -17.05
CA ILE A 47 -2.90 20.68 -17.63
C ILE A 47 -4.27 20.04 -17.86
N ARG A 48 -4.32 18.78 -18.31
CA ARG A 48 -5.57 18.02 -18.46
C ARG A 48 -6.20 17.72 -17.11
N MET A 49 -5.41 17.38 -16.09
CA MET A 49 -5.88 17.16 -14.72
C MET A 49 -6.53 18.42 -14.11
N LYS A 50 -6.06 19.63 -14.47
CA LYS A 50 -6.73 20.87 -14.04
C LYS A 50 -8.18 21.00 -14.52
N LYS A 51 -8.52 20.37 -15.65
CA LYS A 51 -9.87 20.44 -16.25
C LYS A 51 -10.84 19.43 -15.63
N ILE A 52 -10.34 18.48 -14.85
CA ILE A 52 -11.16 17.47 -14.18
C ILE A 52 -11.48 17.98 -12.78
N THR A 53 -12.75 18.13 -12.46
CA THR A 53 -13.23 18.76 -11.22
C THR A 53 -12.58 18.15 -9.98
N GLU A 54 -12.51 16.83 -9.93
CA GLU A 54 -11.97 16.04 -8.82
C GLU A 54 -10.46 16.25 -8.65
N LEU A 55 -9.71 16.39 -9.75
CA LEU A 55 -8.26 16.52 -9.74
C LEU A 55 -7.78 17.99 -9.72
N SER A 56 -8.67 18.93 -9.99
CA SER A 56 -8.33 20.32 -10.34
C SER A 56 -7.47 21.01 -9.29
N THR A 57 -7.88 20.98 -8.02
CA THR A 57 -7.18 21.64 -6.91
C THR A 57 -5.76 21.09 -6.74
N LEU A 58 -5.61 19.77 -6.76
CA LEU A 58 -4.31 19.12 -6.63
C LEU A 58 -3.44 19.37 -7.87
N ALA A 59 -4.03 19.30 -9.07
CA ALA A 59 -3.35 19.51 -10.34
C ALA A 59 -2.79 20.94 -10.47
N ILE A 60 -3.47 21.94 -9.92
CA ILE A 60 -2.96 23.32 -9.87
C ILE A 60 -1.62 23.36 -9.11
N LYS A 61 -1.56 22.77 -7.91
CA LYS A 61 -0.33 22.72 -7.12
C LYS A 61 0.76 21.87 -7.72
N LEU A 62 0.42 20.71 -8.27
CA LEU A 62 1.38 19.87 -8.97
C LEU A 62 1.97 20.59 -10.19
N THR A 63 1.20 21.42 -10.88
CA THR A 63 1.70 22.24 -11.99
C THR A 63 2.61 23.37 -11.52
N GLU A 64 2.32 24.00 -10.37
CA GLU A 64 3.23 24.98 -9.77
C GLU A 64 4.59 24.35 -9.46
N ILE A 65 4.60 23.16 -8.87
CA ILE A 65 5.83 22.39 -8.58
C ILE A 65 6.53 21.99 -9.87
N TYR A 66 5.79 21.51 -10.88
CA TYR A 66 6.34 21.18 -12.19
C TYR A 66 7.03 22.39 -12.83
N ASN A 67 6.34 23.54 -12.90
CA ASN A 67 6.89 24.76 -13.47
C ASN A 67 8.11 25.27 -12.70
N PHE A 68 8.10 25.14 -11.36
CA PHE A 68 9.25 25.48 -10.54
C PHE A 68 10.49 24.65 -10.91
N LEU A 69 10.32 23.35 -11.13
CA LEU A 69 11.43 22.45 -11.46
C LEU A 69 11.87 22.53 -12.93
N ASP A 70 10.96 22.90 -13.83
CA ASP A 70 11.20 22.93 -15.27
C ASP A 70 11.76 24.29 -15.75
N HIS A 71 11.33 25.40 -15.14
CA HIS A 71 11.65 26.75 -15.63
C HIS A 71 12.59 27.56 -14.71
N ASN A 72 12.75 27.20 -13.42
CA ASN A 72 13.64 27.93 -12.53
C ASN A 72 15.00 27.24 -12.37
N THR A 73 16.05 28.03 -12.20
CA THR A 73 17.36 27.53 -11.77
C THR A 73 17.24 27.01 -10.33
N ILE A 74 17.31 25.70 -10.17
CA ILE A 74 17.17 25.03 -8.88
C ILE A 74 18.41 25.33 -8.01
N ASP A 75 18.19 25.95 -6.85
CA ASP A 75 19.22 26.11 -5.83
C ASP A 75 19.33 24.83 -5.00
N PHE A 76 20.33 24.00 -5.30
CA PHE A 76 20.57 22.74 -4.60
C PHE A 76 20.84 22.90 -3.10
N PHE A 77 21.29 24.08 -2.63
CA PHE A 77 21.47 24.31 -1.20
C PHE A 77 20.14 24.46 -0.45
N LYS A 78 19.08 24.88 -1.14
CA LYS A 78 17.75 25.14 -0.57
C LYS A 78 16.69 24.15 -1.01
N ILE A 79 17.01 23.24 -1.92
CA ILE A 79 16.06 22.29 -2.49
C ILE A 79 15.39 21.41 -1.42
N SER A 80 16.10 21.07 -0.33
CA SER A 80 15.49 20.28 0.75
C SER A 80 14.42 21.05 1.51
N ASP A 81 14.62 22.35 1.71
CA ASP A 81 13.66 23.21 2.41
C ASP A 81 12.46 23.50 1.50
N GLN A 82 12.72 23.73 0.21
CA GLN A 82 11.67 23.85 -0.81
C GLN A 82 10.86 22.56 -0.96
N PHE A 83 11.51 21.39 -0.89
CA PHE A 83 10.81 20.10 -0.91
C PHE A 83 9.89 19.92 0.29
N LYS A 84 10.35 20.26 1.49
CA LYS A 84 9.51 20.22 2.70
C LYS A 84 8.32 21.17 2.59
N ASP A 85 8.52 22.36 2.03
CA ASP A 85 7.45 23.33 1.83
C ASP A 85 6.44 22.86 0.79
N HIS A 86 6.90 22.40 -0.38
CA HIS A 86 6.05 21.81 -1.42
C HIS A 86 5.24 20.63 -0.88
N SER A 87 5.88 19.74 -0.12
CA SER A 87 5.20 18.59 0.50
C SER A 87 4.13 19.03 1.49
N ARG A 88 4.41 20.03 2.35
CA ARG A 88 3.44 20.56 3.32
C ARG A 88 2.25 21.22 2.65
N ASN A 89 2.48 21.97 1.57
CA ASN A 89 1.43 22.63 0.82
C ASN A 89 0.51 21.62 0.12
N LEU A 90 1.05 20.47 -0.30
CA LEU A 90 0.26 19.39 -0.90
C LEU A 90 -0.64 18.67 0.12
N ILE A 91 -0.36 18.72 1.43
CA ILE A 91 -1.15 17.98 2.45
C ILE A 91 -2.63 18.35 2.37
N LYS A 92 -2.94 19.65 2.34
CA LYS A 92 -4.33 20.13 2.37
C LYS A 92 -5.09 19.73 1.09
N ASP A 93 -4.46 19.90 -0.06
CA ASP A 93 -5.08 19.65 -1.37
C ASP A 93 -5.19 18.15 -1.66
N LEU A 94 -4.21 17.37 -1.21
CA LEU A 94 -4.27 15.90 -1.25
C LEU A 94 -5.37 15.39 -0.31
N ASN A 95 -5.48 15.91 0.91
CA ASN A 95 -6.55 15.51 1.82
C ASN A 95 -7.94 15.82 1.24
N HIS A 96 -8.12 17.01 0.66
CA HIS A 96 -9.37 17.36 -0.02
C HIS A 96 -9.71 16.40 -1.17
N LEU A 97 -8.74 16.05 -2.01
CA LEU A 97 -8.90 15.06 -3.07
C LEU A 97 -9.40 13.72 -2.51
N LEU A 98 -8.73 13.27 -1.45
CA LEU A 98 -8.97 11.98 -0.81
C LEU A 98 -10.29 11.90 -0.05
N ASP A 99 -10.81 13.02 0.44
CA ASP A 99 -12.11 13.09 1.12
C ASP A 99 -13.28 13.18 0.12
N THR A 100 -13.03 13.69 -1.09
CA THR A 100 -14.07 13.95 -2.10
C THR A 100 -14.13 12.91 -3.21
N THR A 101 -13.09 12.07 -3.36
CA THR A 101 -12.96 11.16 -4.50
C THR A 101 -12.92 9.71 -4.03
N THR A 102 -13.67 8.83 -4.71
CA THR A 102 -13.59 7.38 -4.52
C THR A 102 -12.60 6.76 -5.51
N PRO A 103 -12.04 5.57 -5.24
CA PRO A 103 -11.11 4.93 -6.17
C PRO A 103 -11.69 4.72 -7.58
N LEU A 104 -12.99 4.44 -7.69
CA LEU A 104 -13.69 4.30 -8.97
C LEU A 104 -13.81 5.65 -9.69
N ALA A 105 -14.19 6.72 -8.97
CA ALA A 105 -14.24 8.06 -9.55
C ALA A 105 -12.85 8.54 -10.00
N PHE A 106 -11.81 8.18 -9.24
CA PHE A 106 -10.42 8.49 -9.57
C PHE A 106 -9.93 7.71 -10.81
N LYS A 107 -10.23 6.41 -10.93
CA LYS A 107 -9.95 5.63 -12.15
C LYS A 107 -10.66 6.22 -13.36
N ASN A 108 -11.95 6.56 -13.24
CA ASN A 108 -12.70 7.20 -14.32
C ASN A 108 -12.14 8.59 -14.68
N ALA A 109 -11.60 9.34 -13.70
CA ALA A 109 -10.91 10.60 -13.95
C ALA A 109 -9.59 10.39 -14.70
N LEU A 110 -8.82 9.37 -14.35
CA LEU A 110 -7.58 9.01 -15.07
C LEU A 110 -7.87 8.52 -16.50
N GLU A 111 -8.93 7.76 -16.71
CA GLU A 111 -9.37 7.34 -18.05
C GLU A 111 -9.74 8.53 -18.94
N LYS A 112 -10.26 9.63 -18.38
CA LYS A 112 -10.50 10.88 -19.11
C LYS A 112 -9.21 11.61 -19.53
N LEU A 113 -8.07 11.33 -18.92
CA LEU A 113 -6.77 11.93 -19.30
C LEU A 113 -6.20 11.29 -20.56
N HIS A 114 -6.43 9.99 -20.73
CA HIS A 114 -6.11 9.20 -21.91
C HIS A 114 -7.40 8.81 -22.65
N PRO A 115 -8.07 9.74 -23.36
CA PRO A 115 -9.14 9.35 -24.24
C PRO A 115 -8.55 8.35 -25.24
N LYS A 116 -8.96 7.08 -25.15
CA LYS A 116 -8.79 6.14 -26.24
C LYS A 116 -9.42 6.80 -27.45
N GLU A 117 -8.62 7.11 -28.46
CA GLU A 117 -9.15 7.41 -29.78
C GLU A 117 -9.96 6.17 -30.22
N GLU A 118 -11.19 6.43 -30.67
CA GLU A 118 -12.23 5.49 -31.12
C GLU A 118 -13.03 4.80 -29.99
N SER A 119 -14.36 4.93 -29.88
CA SER A 119 -15.38 5.32 -30.85
C SER A 119 -16.62 5.86 -30.12
N ILE A 120 -17.20 6.91 -30.71
CA ILE A 120 -18.56 7.37 -30.44
C ILE A 120 -19.51 6.16 -30.56
N GLU A 121 -20.22 5.80 -29.50
CA GLU A 121 -21.58 5.29 -29.66
C GLU A 121 -22.43 5.60 -28.43
N LYS A 122 -23.66 5.96 -28.75
CA LYS A 122 -24.62 6.68 -27.94
C LYS A 122 -25.28 5.75 -26.92
N GLU A 123 -25.87 6.39 -25.92
CA GLU A 123 -26.93 5.86 -25.07
C GLU A 123 -27.88 4.89 -25.80
N THR A 124 -28.05 3.69 -25.24
CA THR A 124 -29.37 3.06 -25.16
C THR A 124 -29.45 2.15 -23.93
N LYS A 125 -30.40 2.46 -23.06
CA LYS A 125 -30.91 1.59 -22.01
C LYS A 125 -31.60 0.40 -22.67
N GLU A 126 -31.20 -0.83 -22.34
CA GLU A 126 -32.09 -1.98 -22.41
C GLU A 126 -31.95 -2.85 -21.16
N GLU A 127 -33.06 -3.00 -20.46
CA GLU A 127 -33.24 -3.86 -19.29
C GLU A 127 -33.14 -5.32 -19.71
N ILE A 128 -32.15 -6.05 -19.19
CA ILE A 128 -32.09 -7.50 -19.35
C ILE A 128 -33.09 -8.13 -18.36
N LYS A 129 -34.27 -8.51 -18.85
CA LYS A 129 -35.16 -9.46 -18.17
C LYS A 129 -34.56 -10.86 -18.26
N VAL A 130 -33.95 -11.35 -17.18
CA VAL A 130 -33.55 -12.77 -17.06
C VAL A 130 -34.65 -13.53 -16.33
N ASP A 131 -35.33 -14.42 -17.07
CA ASP A 131 -36.30 -15.38 -16.55
C ASP A 131 -35.58 -16.52 -15.80
N LEU A 132 -35.87 -16.65 -14.49
CA LEU A 132 -35.24 -17.58 -13.57
C LEU A 132 -35.98 -18.92 -13.43
N SER A 133 -36.88 -19.28 -14.34
CA SER A 133 -37.76 -20.45 -14.17
C SER A 133 -37.17 -21.82 -14.59
N LYS A 134 -35.87 -21.94 -14.86
CA LYS A 134 -35.23 -23.23 -15.21
C LYS A 134 -33.83 -23.41 -14.63
N ARG A 135 -33.73 -23.72 -13.34
CA ARG A 135 -32.60 -24.51 -12.83
C ARG A 135 -33.06 -25.43 -11.70
N LYS A 136 -32.98 -26.74 -11.98
CA LYS A 136 -33.27 -27.80 -11.02
C LYS A 136 -32.23 -27.78 -9.90
N VAL A 137 -32.71 -27.93 -8.69
CA VAL A 137 -31.95 -28.18 -7.47
C VAL A 137 -31.62 -29.68 -7.48
N ASP A 138 -30.33 -30.02 -7.49
CA ASP A 138 -29.87 -31.35 -7.07
C ASP A 138 -28.96 -31.15 -5.86
N GLU A 139 -29.51 -31.45 -4.68
CA GLU A 139 -28.76 -31.74 -3.47
C GLU A 139 -28.24 -33.18 -3.59
N GLU A 140 -26.91 -33.38 -3.57
CA GLU A 140 -26.29 -34.53 -2.90
C GLU A 140 -24.76 -34.37 -2.80
N ILE A 141 -24.31 -34.05 -1.58
CA ILE A 141 -23.21 -34.65 -0.82
C ILE A 141 -21.97 -35.10 -1.62
N PHE A 142 -20.84 -34.39 -1.49
CA PHE A 142 -19.50 -35.02 -1.56
C PHE A 142 -18.43 -34.24 -0.78
N LEU A 143 -18.03 -34.82 0.36
CA LEU A 143 -16.70 -34.92 0.96
C LEU A 143 -15.60 -33.89 0.57
N LYS A 144 -15.08 -33.15 1.56
CA LYS A 144 -13.67 -32.65 1.56
C LYS A 144 -12.73 -33.87 1.43
N PRO A 145 -11.60 -33.85 0.68
CA PRO A 145 -10.47 -32.92 0.89
C PRO A 145 -9.62 -32.58 -0.39
N GLU A 146 -8.51 -31.86 -0.21
CA GLU A 146 -7.34 -31.70 -1.12
C GLU A 146 -7.22 -30.52 -2.12
N THR A 147 -8.20 -29.63 -2.27
CA THR A 147 -8.04 -28.46 -3.17
C THR A 147 -7.40 -27.22 -2.55
N GLU A 148 -7.24 -27.17 -1.21
CA GLU A 148 -6.65 -26.01 -0.52
C GLU A 148 -5.12 -25.93 -0.65
N LYS A 149 -4.40 -27.08 -0.73
CA LYS A 149 -2.93 -27.08 -0.89
C LYS A 149 -2.46 -26.64 -2.27
N ILE A 150 -3.33 -26.73 -3.29
CA ILE A 150 -2.97 -26.38 -4.67
C ILE A 150 -3.10 -24.87 -4.91
N LYS A 151 -3.98 -24.17 -4.18
CA LYS A 151 -4.09 -22.70 -4.26
C LYS A 151 -2.90 -21.97 -3.62
N GLU A 152 -2.21 -22.57 -2.66
CA GLU A 152 -1.01 -21.95 -2.07
C GLU A 152 0.23 -22.06 -2.96
N LYS A 153 0.33 -23.10 -3.82
CA LYS A 153 1.46 -23.26 -4.73
C LYS A 153 1.45 -22.30 -5.92
N ILE A 154 0.28 -21.86 -6.38
CA ILE A 154 0.15 -21.01 -7.58
C ILE A 154 0.49 -19.53 -7.29
N ILE A 155 0.51 -19.10 -6.03
CA ILE A 155 0.75 -17.69 -5.68
C ILE A 155 2.26 -17.33 -5.67
N LEU A 156 3.16 -18.32 -5.80
CA LEU A 156 4.59 -18.13 -5.59
C LEU A 156 5.45 -18.03 -6.85
N GLU A 157 4.86 -18.12 -8.04
CA GLU A 157 5.58 -18.06 -9.32
C GLU A 157 4.81 -17.13 -10.27
N ASP A 158 5.07 -15.83 -10.19
CA ASP A 158 5.06 -14.88 -11.33
C ASP A 158 5.35 -13.46 -10.81
N GLU A 159 6.61 -13.03 -10.96
CA GLU A 159 7.17 -11.80 -10.38
C GLU A 159 6.88 -10.51 -11.18
N ASN A 160 5.97 -10.49 -12.16
CA ASN A 160 5.73 -9.26 -12.94
C ASN A 160 4.26 -8.80 -13.10
N ASP A 161 3.25 -9.61 -12.79
CA ASP A 161 1.83 -9.24 -13.04
C ASP A 161 1.03 -8.88 -11.76
N ASN A 162 1.66 -8.88 -10.58
CA ASN A 162 0.94 -8.80 -9.30
C ASN A 162 0.85 -7.41 -8.65
N GLU A 163 1.45 -6.36 -9.21
CA GLU A 163 1.50 -5.04 -8.54
C GLU A 163 0.13 -4.35 -8.52
N GLU A 164 -0.59 -4.39 -9.64
CA GLU A 164 -1.89 -3.76 -9.78
C GLU A 164 -2.96 -4.49 -8.95
N SER A 165 -2.89 -5.82 -8.90
CA SER A 165 -3.72 -6.67 -8.02
C SER A 165 -3.39 -6.46 -6.54
N PHE A 166 -2.12 -6.27 -6.19
CA PHE A 166 -1.70 -6.00 -4.82
C PHE A 166 -2.17 -4.64 -4.33
N ILE A 167 -2.13 -3.59 -5.17
CA ILE A 167 -2.65 -2.26 -4.83
C ILE A 167 -4.16 -2.32 -4.55
N GLN A 168 -4.93 -3.02 -5.40
CA GLN A 168 -6.38 -3.17 -5.23
C GLN A 168 -6.76 -3.94 -3.94
N ASN A 169 -5.92 -4.89 -3.53
CA ASN A 169 -6.16 -5.75 -2.36
C ASN A 169 -5.19 -5.46 -1.20
N PHE A 170 -4.61 -4.25 -1.15
CA PHE A 170 -3.51 -3.93 -0.24
C PHE A 170 -3.86 -4.22 1.22
N GLU A 171 -4.99 -3.70 1.71
CA GLU A 171 -5.45 -3.94 3.08
C GLU A 171 -5.62 -5.43 3.37
N THR A 172 -6.31 -6.15 2.49
CA THR A 172 -6.55 -7.59 2.67
C THR A 172 -5.23 -8.36 2.73
N ASN A 173 -4.30 -8.07 1.82
CA ASN A 173 -3.00 -8.76 1.75
C ASN A 173 -2.11 -8.47 2.96
N ILE A 174 -2.12 -7.23 3.45
CA ILE A 174 -1.35 -6.79 4.63
C ILE A 174 -1.95 -7.36 5.92
N LEU A 175 -3.28 -7.37 6.04
CA LEU A 175 -3.96 -7.82 7.26
C LEU A 175 -4.12 -9.35 7.37
N ARG A 176 -4.23 -10.06 6.25
CA ARG A 176 -4.40 -11.52 6.20
C ARG A 176 -3.42 -12.29 7.09
N PRO A 177 -2.09 -12.04 7.04
CA PRO A 177 -1.14 -12.81 7.83
C PRO A 177 -1.08 -12.41 9.31
N ILE A 178 -1.67 -11.28 9.73
CA ILE A 178 -1.50 -10.74 11.09
C ILE A 178 -2.07 -11.67 12.16
N LYS A 179 -3.32 -12.12 11.99
CA LYS A 179 -3.98 -12.96 12.99
C LYS A 179 -3.33 -14.36 13.10
N PRO A 180 -3.04 -15.07 11.99
CA PRO A 180 -2.27 -16.32 12.05
C PRO A 180 -0.88 -16.13 12.70
N LEU A 181 -0.18 -15.04 12.38
CA LEU A 181 1.13 -14.77 12.97
C LEU A 181 1.04 -14.52 14.48
N ASP A 182 0.05 -13.77 15.00
CA ASP A 182 -0.11 -13.58 16.44
C ASP A 182 -0.35 -14.91 17.20
N VAL A 183 -1.07 -15.85 16.57
CA VAL A 183 -1.23 -17.22 17.11
C VAL A 183 0.12 -17.93 17.15
N MET A 184 0.89 -17.89 16.05
CA MET A 184 2.24 -18.47 16.01
C MET A 184 3.16 -17.85 17.08
N LEU A 185 3.13 -16.52 17.27
CA LEU A 185 3.91 -15.83 18.30
C LEU A 185 3.51 -16.26 19.73
N LYS A 186 2.22 -16.55 19.96
CA LYS A 186 1.75 -17.10 21.23
C LYS A 186 2.33 -18.50 21.47
N ASN A 187 2.36 -19.34 20.44
CA ASN A 187 2.89 -20.70 20.52
C ASN A 187 4.42 -20.72 20.66
N LEU A 188 5.10 -19.76 20.04
CA LEU A 188 6.53 -19.50 20.19
C LEU A 188 6.93 -19.28 21.66
N SER A 189 6.06 -18.63 22.45
CA SER A 189 6.27 -18.43 23.89
C SER A 189 6.29 -19.74 24.69
N ASN A 190 5.65 -20.78 24.17
CA ASN A 190 5.52 -22.09 24.80
C ASN A 190 6.50 -23.12 24.23
N ALA A 191 7.45 -22.69 23.38
CA ALA A 191 8.40 -23.54 22.66
C ALA A 191 7.76 -24.61 21.74
N ASP A 192 6.51 -24.42 21.37
CA ASP A 192 5.76 -25.32 20.48
C ASP A 192 5.54 -24.60 19.14
N PHE A 193 6.47 -24.76 18.19
CA PHE A 193 6.36 -24.09 16.90
C PHE A 193 7.01 -24.87 15.76
N ASP A 194 6.45 -24.71 14.57
CA ASP A 194 6.96 -25.30 13.33
C ASP A 194 7.89 -24.31 12.59
N TYR A 195 9.06 -24.82 12.20
CA TYR A 195 10.04 -24.07 11.43
C TYR A 195 9.61 -23.83 9.97
N GLU A 196 8.78 -24.71 9.40
CA GLU A 196 8.23 -24.49 8.05
C GLU A 196 7.19 -23.36 8.06
N GLU A 197 6.27 -23.38 9.03
CA GLU A 197 5.32 -22.28 9.27
C GLU A 197 6.03 -20.94 9.51
N MET A 198 7.09 -20.90 10.34
CA MET A 198 7.86 -19.67 10.54
C MET A 198 8.50 -19.17 9.24
N SER A 199 8.95 -20.08 8.37
CA SER A 199 9.57 -19.72 7.09
C SER A 199 8.58 -19.10 6.11
N SER A 200 7.34 -19.57 6.09
CA SER A 200 6.29 -19.00 5.26
C SER A 200 5.95 -17.58 5.73
N PHE A 201 5.84 -17.34 7.04
CA PHE A 201 5.62 -16.00 7.59
C PHE A 201 6.78 -15.04 7.31
N ILE A 202 8.03 -15.49 7.39
CA ILE A 202 9.20 -14.67 7.03
C ILE A 202 9.07 -14.19 5.58
N LYS A 203 8.74 -15.10 4.64
CA LYS A 203 8.58 -14.75 3.22
C LYS A 203 7.44 -13.74 3.02
N VAL A 204 6.25 -14.03 3.55
CA VAL A 204 5.07 -13.15 3.43
C VAL A 204 5.34 -11.76 4.02
N MET A 205 5.97 -11.68 5.19
CA MET A 205 6.30 -10.40 5.82
C MET A 205 7.34 -9.62 5.01
N SER A 206 8.36 -10.30 4.47
CA SER A 206 9.36 -9.66 3.61
C SER A 206 8.76 -9.13 2.30
N ASP A 207 7.87 -9.89 1.67
CA ASP A 207 7.20 -9.46 0.44
C ASP A 207 6.28 -8.26 0.70
N ASN A 208 5.48 -8.32 1.77
CA ASN A 208 4.61 -7.21 2.18
C ASN A 208 5.41 -5.94 2.52
N GLY A 209 6.57 -6.08 3.17
CA GLY A 209 7.50 -4.98 3.46
C GLY A 209 8.01 -4.33 2.17
N ARG A 210 8.54 -5.14 1.25
CA ARG A 210 9.01 -4.69 -0.07
C ARG A 210 7.92 -3.95 -0.85
N LEU A 211 6.71 -4.50 -0.91
CA LEU A 211 5.61 -3.90 -1.66
C LEU A 211 5.12 -2.60 -1.02
N SER A 212 5.02 -2.56 0.31
CA SER A 212 4.67 -1.34 1.06
C SER A 212 5.70 -0.23 0.84
N LYS A 213 6.99 -0.58 0.81
CA LYS A 213 8.08 0.35 0.48
C LYS A 213 7.98 0.90 -0.92
N LYS A 214 7.68 0.05 -1.91
CA LYS A 214 7.50 0.46 -3.31
C LYS A 214 6.35 1.45 -3.48
N ILE A 215 5.26 1.25 -2.75
CA ILE A 215 4.11 2.15 -2.76
C ILE A 215 4.38 3.45 -1.97
N GLY A 216 5.29 3.41 -1.00
CA GLY A 216 5.76 4.57 -0.23
C GLY A 216 5.23 4.63 1.20
N PHE A 217 4.67 3.54 1.73
CA PHE A 217 4.25 3.41 3.12
C PHE A 217 5.43 2.94 3.99
N GLU A 218 6.23 3.90 4.44
CA GLU A 218 7.46 3.64 5.21
C GLU A 218 7.18 2.95 6.54
N ILE A 219 6.20 3.43 7.32
CA ILE A 219 5.86 2.84 8.62
C ILE A 219 5.43 1.37 8.47
N ILE A 220 4.57 1.07 7.49
CA ILE A 220 4.09 -0.30 7.26
C ILE A 220 5.24 -1.20 6.79
N SER A 221 6.08 -0.68 5.88
CA SER A 221 7.30 -1.36 5.42
C SER A 221 8.22 -1.72 6.59
N ASP A 222 8.52 -0.76 7.44
CA ASP A 222 9.47 -0.93 8.54
C ASP A 222 8.98 -1.95 9.57
N MET A 223 7.68 -1.96 9.87
CA MET A 223 7.09 -2.96 10.76
C MET A 223 7.18 -4.37 10.17
N HIS A 224 6.84 -4.54 8.90
CA HIS A 224 6.95 -5.83 8.21
C HIS A 224 8.40 -6.34 8.14
N ASP A 225 9.33 -5.47 7.78
CA ASP A 225 10.77 -5.79 7.72
C ASP A 225 11.31 -6.17 9.10
N THR A 226 10.90 -5.46 10.15
CA THR A 226 11.29 -5.75 11.54
C THR A 226 10.82 -7.13 11.97
N ILE A 227 9.57 -7.48 11.64
CA ILE A 227 9.03 -8.83 11.89
C ILE A 227 9.83 -9.89 11.13
N ALA A 228 10.02 -9.73 9.82
CA ALA A 228 10.71 -10.70 8.98
C ALA A 228 12.16 -10.94 9.45
N LYS A 229 12.90 -9.87 9.76
CA LYS A 229 14.27 -9.94 10.30
C LYS A 229 14.31 -10.64 11.65
N THR A 230 13.42 -10.27 12.57
CA THR A 230 13.37 -10.86 13.91
C THR A 230 13.06 -12.35 13.86
N LEU A 231 12.06 -12.76 13.06
CA LEU A 231 11.73 -14.17 12.85
C LEU A 231 12.90 -14.94 12.21
N THR A 232 13.62 -14.32 11.28
CA THR A 232 14.83 -14.92 10.69
C THR A 232 15.92 -15.16 11.73
N LEU A 233 16.14 -14.21 12.64
CA LEU A 233 17.10 -14.37 13.74
C LEU A 233 16.69 -15.47 14.72
N ILE A 234 15.39 -15.60 15.01
CA ILE A 234 14.84 -16.67 15.85
C ILE A 234 15.01 -18.02 15.16
N LYS A 235 14.64 -18.14 13.88
CA LYS A 235 14.82 -19.34 13.06
C LYS A 235 16.27 -19.83 13.06
N ASN A 236 17.21 -18.89 12.91
CA ASN A 236 18.65 -19.16 12.89
C ASN A 236 19.25 -19.33 14.30
N ARG A 237 18.43 -19.34 15.36
CA ARG A 237 18.84 -19.44 16.77
C ARG A 237 19.83 -18.35 17.23
N LYS A 238 19.90 -17.23 16.50
CA LYS A 238 20.68 -16.04 16.87
C LYS A 238 19.97 -15.16 17.90
N LEU A 239 18.65 -15.33 18.04
CA LEU A 239 17.82 -14.60 18.98
C LEU A 239 16.87 -15.55 19.69
N MET A 240 16.87 -15.52 21.02
CA MET A 240 15.91 -16.29 21.81
C MET A 240 14.57 -15.55 21.85
N PRO A 241 13.43 -16.23 21.61
CA PRO A 241 12.11 -15.62 21.61
C PRO A 241 11.59 -15.39 23.05
N GLY A 242 12.28 -14.54 23.80
CA GLY A 242 11.84 -14.14 25.14
C GLY A 242 10.58 -13.26 25.09
N LYS A 243 9.91 -13.12 26.24
CA LYS A 243 8.69 -12.28 26.39
C LYS A 243 8.86 -10.89 25.77
N GLU A 244 10.01 -10.27 25.95
CA GLU A 244 10.28 -8.94 25.40
C GLU A 244 10.28 -8.90 23.87
N ILE A 245 10.91 -9.89 23.22
CA ILE A 245 10.95 -10.00 21.76
C ILE A 245 9.56 -10.27 21.19
N ILE A 246 8.80 -11.15 21.84
CA ILE A 246 7.42 -11.49 21.43
C ILE A 246 6.50 -10.29 21.55
N GLU A 247 6.60 -9.53 22.64
CA GLU A 247 5.81 -8.30 22.81
C GLU A 247 6.23 -7.19 21.85
N GLY A 248 7.51 -7.11 21.47
CA GLY A 248 7.97 -6.23 20.40
C GLY A 248 7.39 -6.61 19.03
N LEU A 249 7.38 -7.91 18.69
CA LEU A 249 6.75 -8.41 17.47
C LEU A 249 5.24 -8.12 17.45
N ARG A 250 4.54 -8.32 18.58
CA ARG A 250 3.13 -7.95 18.72
C ARG A 250 2.89 -6.46 18.58
N ALA A 251 3.78 -5.62 19.11
CA ALA A 251 3.69 -4.18 18.91
C ALA A 251 3.76 -3.82 17.43
N CYS A 252 4.64 -4.43 16.65
CA CYS A 252 4.67 -4.27 15.19
C CYS A 252 3.34 -4.67 14.53
N LEU A 253 2.75 -5.81 14.93
CA LEU A 253 1.43 -6.24 14.42
C LEU A 253 0.31 -5.24 14.74
N ILE A 254 0.31 -4.69 15.97
CA ILE A 254 -0.66 -3.68 16.40
C ILE A 254 -0.51 -2.40 15.60
N VAL A 255 0.73 -1.94 15.37
CA VAL A 255 1.02 -0.77 14.52
C VAL A 255 0.48 -0.99 13.11
N ILE A 256 0.78 -2.14 12.48
CA ILE A 256 0.27 -2.45 11.13
C ILE A 256 -1.26 -2.40 11.11
N VAL A 257 -1.93 -3.05 12.06
CA VAL A 257 -3.40 -3.07 12.10
C VAL A 257 -3.98 -1.67 12.34
N ALA A 258 -3.38 -0.88 13.24
CA ALA A 258 -3.86 0.45 13.58
C ALA A 258 -3.71 1.43 12.41
N VAL A 259 -2.55 1.39 11.73
CA VAL A 259 -2.26 2.22 10.56
C VAL A 259 -3.18 1.84 9.39
N VAL A 260 -3.34 0.54 9.10
CA VAL A 260 -4.15 0.09 7.96
C VAL A 260 -5.65 0.27 8.21
N LYS A 261 -6.16 -0.06 9.40
CA LYS A 261 -7.59 0.08 9.72
C LYS A 261 -8.01 1.50 10.08
N GLY A 262 -7.07 2.43 10.12
CA GLY A 262 -7.31 3.82 10.46
C GLY A 262 -8.08 3.99 11.78
N LYS A 263 -7.76 3.23 12.83
CA LYS A 263 -8.42 3.37 14.15
C LYS A 263 -7.78 4.51 14.96
N GLU A 264 -8.58 5.26 15.73
CA GLU A 264 -8.11 6.32 16.66
C GLU A 264 -7.47 5.73 17.91
N VAL A 265 -6.49 4.86 17.74
CA VAL A 265 -5.74 4.27 18.84
C VAL A 265 -4.41 5.00 18.94
N ASP A 266 -4.07 5.50 20.11
CA ASP A 266 -2.72 6.00 20.37
C ASP A 266 -1.72 4.84 20.22
N ILE A 267 -0.92 4.91 19.16
CA ILE A 267 0.09 3.90 18.82
C ILE A 267 1.49 4.24 19.33
N THR A 268 1.68 5.38 20.00
CA THR A 268 3.01 5.89 20.38
C THR A 268 3.79 4.87 21.19
N ASN A 269 3.14 4.22 22.16
CA ASN A 269 3.77 3.19 22.98
C ASN A 269 4.17 1.94 22.18
N TYR A 270 3.40 1.58 21.15
CA TYR A 270 3.70 0.43 20.31
C TYR A 270 4.81 0.74 19.30
N LEU A 271 4.85 1.96 18.76
CA LEU A 271 5.94 2.45 17.92
C LEU A 271 7.26 2.44 18.68
N ASN A 272 7.31 3.03 19.87
CA ASN A 272 8.52 3.04 20.70
C ASN A 272 9.04 1.61 20.97
N ARG A 273 8.13 0.67 21.21
CA ARG A 273 8.48 -0.73 21.47
C ARG A 273 8.96 -1.47 20.22
N ALA A 274 8.41 -1.14 19.05
CA ALA A 274 8.90 -1.63 17.78
C ALA A 274 10.29 -1.09 17.46
N ASP A 275 10.54 0.19 17.73
CA ASP A 275 11.85 0.84 17.55
C ASP A 275 12.91 0.23 18.48
N GLU A 276 12.58 -0.02 19.74
CA GLU A 276 13.47 -0.72 20.68
C GLU A 276 13.84 -2.11 20.18
N LEU A 277 12.88 -2.86 19.64
CA LEU A 277 13.13 -4.16 19.03
C LEU A 277 14.06 -4.02 17.82
N GLN A 278 13.79 -3.05 16.93
CA GLN A 278 14.59 -2.78 15.74
C GLN A 278 16.05 -2.44 16.10
N GLN A 279 16.25 -1.61 17.13
CA GLN A 279 17.59 -1.29 17.64
C GLN A 279 18.30 -2.52 18.20
N LYS A 280 17.58 -3.41 18.90
CA LYS A 280 18.16 -4.65 19.44
C LYS A 280 18.60 -5.60 18.34
N ILE A 281 17.76 -5.86 17.35
CA ILE A 281 18.10 -6.78 16.25
C ILE A 281 19.23 -6.23 15.38
N SER A 282 19.32 -4.90 15.21
CA SER A 282 20.40 -4.26 14.43
C SER A 282 21.80 -4.44 15.04
N LYS A 283 21.87 -4.76 16.34
CA LYS A 283 23.13 -5.04 17.05
C LYS A 283 23.58 -6.49 16.91
N ILE A 284 22.72 -7.37 16.42
CA ILE A 284 22.99 -8.81 16.25
C ILE A 284 23.49 -9.04 14.82
N LYS A 285 24.79 -9.33 14.67
CA LYS A 285 25.43 -9.64 13.37
C LYS A 285 25.16 -11.08 12.92
#